data_AF-K1Z7X1-F1
#
_entry.id   AF-K1Z7X1-F1
#
_cell.length_a   1.000
_cell.length_b   1.000
_cell.length_c   1.000
_cell.angle_alpha   90.00
_cell.angle_beta   90.00
_cell.angle_gamma   90.00
#
_symmetry.space_group_name_H-M   'P 1'
#
loop_
_entity.id
_entity.type
_entity.pdbx_description
1 polymer ?
#
loop_
_entity_poly.entity_id
_entity_poly.type
_entity_poly.pdbx_seq_one_letter_code
_entity_poly.pdbx_strand_id
1 'polypeptide(L)' 'MITLTVHSGLDAVGFLARISTALAEAGISLNAVSAFYHDHLFVPVDRAGEAMVALERLSHYDS' A
#
# COMPACT_ATOMS: atom_id res chain seq x y z
N MET A 1 -10.29 -0.83 -5.05
CA MET A 1 -9.73 -1.61 -3.92
C MET A 1 -8.43 -2.19 -4.38
N ILE A 2 -7.34 -1.94 -3.65
CA ILE A 2 -6.03 -2.53 -3.92
C ILE A 2 -5.81 -3.60 -2.85
N THR A 3 -5.48 -4.82 -3.27
CA THR A 3 -5.19 -5.94 -2.35
C THR A 3 -3.68 -6.11 -2.26
N LEU A 4 -3.16 -6.08 -1.05
CA LEU A 4 -1.74 -6.31 -0.79
C LEU A 4 -1.51 -7.80 -0.50
N THR A 5 -0.84 -8.50 -1.39
CA THR A 5 -0.40 -9.89 -1.19
C THR A 5 1.03 -9.91 -0.65
N VAL A 6 1.19 -9.71 0.66
CA VAL A 6 2.45 -10.01 1.36
C VAL A 6 2.38 -11.41 1.95
N HIS A 7 3.40 -12.24 1.66
CA HIS A 7 3.62 -13.49 2.39
C HIS A 7 4.32 -13.16 3.72
N SER A 8 3.67 -13.50 4.83
CA SER A 8 4.05 -13.13 6.18
C SER A 8 5.40 -13.71 6.62
N GLY A 9 6.35 -12.81 6.87
CA GLY A 9 7.44 -12.94 7.83
C GLY A 9 7.52 -11.65 8.67
N LEU A 10 8.39 -11.60 9.70
CA LEU A 10 8.58 -10.46 10.62
C LEU A 10 8.75 -9.07 9.93
N ASP A 11 8.98 -9.03 8.61
CA ASP A 11 9.03 -7.84 7.74
C ASP A 11 7.70 -7.08 7.57
N ALA A 12 6.57 -7.61 8.09
CA ALA A 12 5.30 -6.89 8.10
C ALA A 12 5.33 -5.63 9.01
N VAL A 13 6.21 -5.60 10.02
CA VAL A 13 6.36 -4.45 10.92
C VAL A 13 6.97 -3.30 10.14
N GLY A 14 6.14 -2.33 9.75
CA GLY A 14 6.54 -1.15 9.00
C GLY A 14 6.17 -1.18 7.52
N PHE A 15 5.67 -2.30 6.99
CA PHE A 15 5.21 -2.39 5.60
C PHE A 15 4.02 -1.44 5.34
N LEU A 16 2.99 -1.50 6.20
CA LEU A 16 1.85 -0.57 6.11
C LEU A 16 2.27 0.88 6.33
N ALA A 17 3.27 1.12 7.20
CA ALA A 17 3.81 2.47 7.42
C ALA A 17 4.48 3.01 6.14
N ARG A 18 5.34 2.24 5.48
CA ARG A 18 5.98 2.61 4.19
C ARG A 18 4.94 2.92 3.12
N ILE A 19 3.90 2.09 3.01
CA ILE A 19 2.81 2.33 2.05
C ILE A 19 2.04 3.61 2.40
N SER A 20 1.69 3.79 3.67
CA SER A 20 0.94 4.98 4.08
C SER A 20 1.72 6.26 3.84
N THR A 21 3.04 6.25 4.06
CA THR A 21 3.92 7.37 3.78
C THR A 21 3.98 7.68 2.28
N ALA A 22 4.21 6.68 1.42
CA ALA A 22 4.31 6.92 -0.02
C ALA A 22 3.00 7.47 -0.62
N LEU A 23 1.85 6.97 -0.16
CA LEU A 23 0.55 7.50 -0.61
C LEU A 23 0.31 8.90 -0.05
N ALA A 24 0.68 9.18 1.21
CA ALA A 24 0.59 10.52 1.78
C ALA A 24 1.50 11.54 1.06
N GLU A 25 2.71 11.16 0.67
CA GLU A 25 3.63 11.98 -0.13
C GLU A 25 3.06 12.28 -1.53
N ALA A 26 2.31 11.35 -2.12
CA ALA A 26 1.53 11.57 -3.34
C ALA A 26 0.23 12.36 -3.10
N GLY A 27 -0.06 12.76 -1.86
CA GLY A 27 -1.29 13.43 -1.46
C GLY A 27 -2.54 12.56 -1.58
N ILE A 28 -2.39 11.24 -1.61
CA ILE A 28 -3.47 10.26 -1.76
C ILE A 28 -3.91 9.79 -0.38
N SER A 29 -5.18 10.02 -0.05
CA SER A 29 -5.78 9.44 1.15
C SER A 29 -6.00 7.94 0.98
N LEU A 30 -5.83 7.19 2.07
CA LEU A 30 -6.07 5.75 2.09
C LEU A 30 -6.85 5.35 3.34
N ASN A 31 -7.67 4.31 3.21
CA ASN A 31 -8.21 3.56 4.35
C ASN A 31 -7.68 2.14 4.27
N ALA A 32 -6.99 1.70 5.32
CA ALA A 32 -6.49 0.34 5.45
C ALA A 32 -7.48 -0.51 6.23
N VAL A 33 -7.81 -1.69 5.71
CA VAL A 33 -8.65 -2.69 6.37
C VAL A 33 -7.87 -4.00 6.41
N SER A 34 -7.49 -4.43 7.60
CA SER A 34 -6.82 -5.71 7.80
C SER A 34 -7.84 -6.84 7.86
N ALA A 35 -7.77 -7.77 6.91
CA ALA A 35 -8.49 -9.03 6.94
C ALA A 35 -7.56 -10.18 7.37
N PHE A 36 -8.13 -11.35 7.68
CA PHE A 36 -7.41 -12.50 8.24
C PHE A 36 -6.24 -13.00 7.37
N TYR A 37 -6.25 -12.70 6.07
CA TYR A 37 -5.23 -13.14 5.11
C TYR A 37 -4.47 -12.00 4.43
N HIS A 38 -5.10 -10.84 4.23
CA HIS A 38 -4.53 -9.74 3.46
C HIS A 38 -5.00 -8.39 4.01
N ASP A 39 -4.17 -7.37 3.84
CA ASP A 39 -4.58 -5.99 4.02
C ASP A 39 -5.20 -5.47 2.72
N HIS A 40 -6.33 -4.78 2.85
CA HIS A 40 -6.98 -4.08 1.76
C HIS A 40 -6.81 -2.58 1.92
N LEU A 41 -6.37 -1.93 0.84
CA LEU A 41 -6.27 -0.48 0.78
C LEU A 41 -7.37 0.08 -0.11
N PHE A 42 -8.11 1.04 0.45
CA PHE A 42 -9.10 1.82 -0.27
C PHE A 42 -8.54 3.21 -0.53
N VAL A 43 -8.51 3.59 -1.80
CA VAL A 43 -8.09 4.90 -2.30
C VAL A 43 -9.23 5.48 -3.17
N PRO A 44 -9.26 6.80 -3.39
CA PRO A 44 -10.17 7.42 -4.35
C PRO A 44 -10.04 6.78 -5.74
N VAL A 45 -11.16 6.46 -6.39
CA VAL A 45 -11.19 5.68 -7.64
C VAL A 45 -10.52 6.42 -8.81
N ASP A 46 -10.68 7.73 -8.83
CA ASP A 46 -10.07 8.68 -9.77
C ASP A 46 -8.54 8.74 -9.65
N ARG A 47 -8.01 8.36 -8.48
CA ARG A 47 -6.57 8.38 -8.18
C ARG A 47 -5.95 7.00 -8.04
N ALA A 48 -6.71 5.94 -8.35
CA ALA A 48 -6.24 4.56 -8.25
C ALA A 48 -5.00 4.31 -9.12
N GLY A 49 -4.91 4.94 -10.30
CA GLY A 49 -3.73 4.85 -11.15
C GLY A 49 -2.49 5.48 -10.52
N GLU A 50 -2.60 6.68 -9.96
CA GLU A 50 -1.51 7.34 -9.24
C GLU A 50 -1.05 6.52 -8.03
N ALA A 51 -2.01 5.94 -7.29
CA ALA A 51 -1.74 5.09 -6.16
C ALA A 51 -0.93 3.85 -6.57
N MET A 52 -1.29 3.18 -7.67
CA MET A 52 -0.54 2.03 -8.18
C MET A 52 0.89 2.40 -8.57
N VAL A 53 1.09 3.54 -9.26
CA VAL A 53 2.45 4.01 -9.60
C VAL A 53 3.30 4.28 -8.36
N ALA A 54 2.72 4.86 -7.31
CA ALA A 54 3.42 5.09 -6.05
C ALA A 54 3.80 3.75 -5.36
N LEU A 55 2.90 2.77 -5.38
CA LEU A 55 3.13 1.44 -4.80
C LEU A 55 4.17 0.62 -5.60
N GLU A 56 4.15 0.70 -6.93
CA GLU A 56 5.15 0.03 -7.79
C GLU A 56 6.56 0.54 -7.49
N ARG A 57 6.74 1.85 -7.29
CA ARG A 57 8.03 2.44 -6.90
C ARG A 57 8.57 1.88 -5.59
N LEU A 58 7.70 1.60 -4.62
CA LEU A 58 8.11 0.96 -3.36
C LEU A 58 8.59 -0.48 -3.58
N SER A 59 7.95 -1.23 -4.48
CA SER A 59 8.33 -2.61 -4.78
C SER A 59 9.68 -2.74 -5.49
N HIS A 60 10.11 -1.70 -6.21
CA HIS A 60 11.40 -1.66 -6.89
C HIS A 60 12.57 -1.17 -6.01
N TYR A 61 12.31 -0.66 -4.81
CA TYR A 61 13.36 -0.16 -3.91
C TYR A 61 14.06 -1.29 -3.12
N ASP A 62 13.45 -2.48 -3.05
CA ASP A 62 14.00 -3.66 -2.35
C ASP A 62 14.85 -4.58 -3.28
N SER A 63 15.49 -4.02 -4.32
CA SER A 63 16.42 -4.73 -5.25
C SER A 63 17.87 -4.26 -5.15
#